data_AF-A0A3D5IS56-F1
#
_entry.id   AF-A0A3D5IS56-F1
#
_cell.length_a   1.000
_cell.length_b   1.000
_cell.length_c   1.000
_cell.angle_alpha   90.00
_cell.angle_beta   90.00
_cell.angle_gamma   90.00
#
_symmetry.space_group_name_H-M   'P 1'
#
loop_
_entity.id
_entity.type
_entity.pdbx_description
1 polymer ?
#
loop_
_entity_poly.entity_id
_entity_poly.type
_entity_poly.pdbx_seq_one_letter_code
_entity_poly.pdbx_strand_id
1 'polypeptide(L)'
;MIEQLLDDHHLNQEKITDLLSSLAVKGVDYADLYFQHSVAESWFLEEGIVKSGTYHISHGVGARAVKGEQTGFAYSDDLNAKAINQAVDFAKGISKHKTPQKIQTFHSVPPVAKYSGLSPLGSLTSEEKVDLLKLIDSIARKEPKVKQVSASLSGAYTEVLIVSTDGVYQKDYRPMVRVSVSVIVEHDGRIESASSGGGGRYDYRYFIDHNLAEIYTHEAIRQALVALKAKGTPAGNMPVILGPGWPGVLLHEAIGHGLEGDFNRKGTSVFTGKIGEQVASEKCTIVDNGTLANRRGSLTIDDEGTPTQNTTLIENGILKGYLFDKLNAGLMGEKSTGNARRESYAHIPMPRMTNTYM
;
A
#
# COMPACT_ATOMS: atom_id res chain seq x y z
N MET A 1 12.74 2.01 15.16
CA MET A 1 12.22 3.12 15.98
C MET A 1 10.91 2.74 16.66
N ILE A 2 10.09 1.86 16.08
CA ILE A 2 8.86 1.39 16.76
C ILE A 2 9.11 0.72 18.11
N GLU A 3 10.20 -0.05 18.29
CA GLU A 3 10.53 -0.65 19.59
C GLU A 3 10.84 0.42 20.63
N GLN A 4 11.72 1.37 20.31
CA GLN A 4 12.02 2.51 21.17
C GLN A 4 10.74 3.29 21.51
N LEU A 5 9.88 3.55 20.52
CA LEU A 5 8.60 4.23 20.74
C LEU A 5 7.72 3.46 21.73
N LEU A 6 7.60 2.15 21.58
CA LEU A 6 6.85 1.32 22.51
C LEU A 6 7.47 1.32 23.91
N ASP A 7 8.80 1.23 24.01
CA ASP A 7 9.54 1.25 25.27
C ASP A 7 9.40 2.60 26.02
N ASP A 8 9.48 3.72 25.29
CA ASP A 8 9.28 5.09 25.81
C ASP A 8 7.88 5.27 26.41
N HIS A 9 6.89 4.53 25.89
CA HIS A 9 5.52 4.49 26.39
C HIS A 9 5.22 3.31 27.34
N HIS A 10 6.25 2.55 27.75
CA HIS A 10 6.14 1.38 28.62
C HIS A 10 5.24 0.26 28.08
N LEU A 11 5.21 0.08 26.76
CA LEU A 11 4.44 -0.91 26.03
C LEU A 11 5.32 -2.12 25.66
N ASN A 12 5.81 -2.83 26.66
CA ASN A 12 6.51 -4.09 26.44
C ASN A 12 5.54 -5.20 25.97
N GLN A 13 6.11 -6.37 25.59
CA GLN A 13 5.31 -7.49 25.09
C GLN A 13 4.24 -7.96 26.09
N GLU A 14 4.55 -8.00 27.39
CA GLU A 14 3.59 -8.36 28.44
C GLU A 14 2.40 -7.39 28.45
N LYS A 15 2.68 -6.07 28.45
CA LYS A 15 1.64 -5.04 28.47
C LYS A 15 0.76 -5.07 27.23
N ILE A 16 1.34 -5.30 26.06
CA ILE A 16 0.59 -5.44 24.80
C ILE A 16 -0.29 -6.70 24.84
N THR A 17 0.21 -7.79 25.44
CA THR A 17 -0.54 -9.03 25.63
C THR A 17 -1.73 -8.82 26.57
N ASP A 18 -1.56 -8.05 27.65
CA ASP A 18 -2.65 -7.67 28.55
C ASP A 18 -3.72 -6.85 27.84
N LEU A 19 -3.31 -5.88 27.02
CA LEU A 19 -4.22 -5.05 26.23
C LEU A 19 -5.01 -5.90 25.23
N LEU A 20 -4.35 -6.82 24.52
CA LEU A 20 -5.01 -7.77 23.63
C LEU A 20 -5.99 -8.65 24.41
N SER A 21 -5.60 -9.14 25.59
CA SER A 21 -6.46 -9.98 26.44
C SER A 21 -7.69 -9.22 26.96
N SER A 22 -7.54 -7.91 27.25
CA SER A 22 -8.66 -7.02 27.62
C SER A 22 -9.62 -6.79 26.45
N LEU A 23 -9.10 -6.73 25.22
CA LEU A 23 -9.89 -6.62 23.98
C LEU A 23 -10.61 -7.93 23.64
N ALA A 24 -9.98 -9.07 23.92
CA ALA A 24 -10.47 -10.42 23.66
C ALA A 24 -11.48 -10.87 24.73
N VAL A 25 -12.72 -10.38 24.66
CA VAL A 25 -13.82 -10.82 25.52
C VAL A 25 -14.66 -11.91 24.85
N LYS A 26 -15.40 -12.70 25.64
CA LYS A 26 -16.29 -13.76 25.14
C LYS A 26 -17.22 -13.23 24.04
N GLY A 27 -17.34 -14.00 22.96
CA GLY A 27 -18.19 -13.66 21.82
C GLY A 27 -17.57 -12.67 20.83
N VAL A 28 -16.29 -12.32 21.00
CA VAL A 28 -15.44 -11.75 19.95
C VAL A 28 -14.77 -12.93 19.23
N ASP A 29 -14.83 -13.00 17.91
CA ASP A 29 -14.24 -14.10 17.13
C ASP A 29 -12.75 -13.86 16.85
N TYR A 30 -12.38 -12.60 16.66
CA TYR A 30 -11.01 -12.15 16.40
C TYR A 30 -10.78 -10.77 16.98
N ALA A 31 -9.59 -10.51 17.50
CA ALA A 31 -9.18 -9.16 17.87
C ALA A 31 -7.72 -8.88 17.57
N ASP A 32 -7.40 -7.63 17.27
CA ASP A 32 -6.02 -7.20 17.08
C ASP A 32 -5.71 -5.79 17.60
N LEU A 33 -4.42 -5.60 17.85
CA LEU A 33 -3.76 -4.33 18.05
C LEU A 33 -2.77 -4.13 16.91
N TYR A 34 -2.87 -2.98 16.24
CA TYR A 34 -1.99 -2.58 15.15
C TYR A 34 -1.27 -1.30 15.55
N PHE A 35 0.02 -1.38 15.81
CA PHE A 35 0.88 -0.24 16.10
C PHE A 35 1.62 0.17 14.84
N GLN A 36 1.77 1.48 14.65
CA GLN A 36 2.49 2.03 13.52
C GLN A 36 3.34 3.22 13.96
N HIS A 37 4.54 3.30 13.40
CA HIS A 37 5.38 4.50 13.40
C HIS A 37 5.83 4.75 11.96
N SER A 38 5.61 5.95 11.45
CA SER A 38 5.94 6.30 10.06
C SER A 38 6.61 7.65 10.01
N VAL A 39 7.77 7.67 9.35
CA VAL A 39 8.47 8.90 9.00
C VAL A 39 8.38 9.05 7.48
N ALA A 40 7.97 10.20 7.00
CA ALA A 40 7.93 10.53 5.59
C ALA A 40 8.63 11.86 5.33
N GLU A 41 9.26 11.97 4.16
CA GLU A 41 9.79 13.22 3.65
C GLU A 41 9.36 13.42 2.20
N SER A 42 9.31 14.68 1.78
CA SER A 42 9.12 15.05 0.38
C SER A 42 9.92 16.29 0.06
N TRP A 43 10.54 16.32 -1.10
CA TRP A 43 11.32 17.43 -1.65
C TRP A 43 10.71 17.82 -2.98
N PHE A 44 10.43 19.10 -3.19
CA PHE A 44 9.75 19.58 -4.38
C PHE A 44 10.56 20.68 -5.06
N LEU A 45 10.85 20.47 -6.34
CA LEU A 45 11.48 21.42 -7.24
C LEU A 45 10.43 21.97 -8.22
N GLU A 46 10.48 23.28 -8.41
CA GLU A 46 9.71 23.99 -9.43
C GLU A 46 10.43 25.31 -9.74
N GLU A 47 10.33 25.81 -10.97
CA GLU A 47 11.01 27.05 -11.41
C GLU A 47 12.55 27.00 -11.23
N GLY A 48 13.15 25.82 -11.36
CA GLY A 48 14.61 25.63 -11.27
C GLY A 48 15.18 25.71 -9.85
N ILE A 49 14.32 25.82 -8.83
CA ILE A 49 14.72 25.85 -7.42
C ILE A 49 13.94 24.82 -6.61
N VAL A 50 14.54 24.28 -5.56
CA VAL A 50 13.83 23.44 -4.59
C VAL A 50 12.99 24.35 -3.71
N LYS A 51 11.68 24.40 -3.95
CA LYS A 51 10.74 25.32 -3.28
C LYS A 51 10.36 24.86 -1.88
N SER A 52 10.29 23.56 -1.65
CA SER A 52 9.90 23.03 -0.34
C SER A 52 10.52 21.68 -0.03
N GLY A 53 10.72 21.44 1.26
CA GLY A 53 11.01 20.15 1.85
C GLY A 53 10.05 19.95 3.03
N THR A 54 9.36 18.82 3.09
CA THR A 54 8.45 18.47 4.19
C THR A 54 8.99 17.25 4.91
N TYR A 55 8.84 17.22 6.22
CA TYR A 55 9.14 16.07 7.06
C TYR A 55 7.95 15.82 7.99
N HIS A 56 7.40 14.61 7.94
CA HIS A 56 6.18 14.24 8.63
C HIS A 56 6.40 12.96 9.45
N ILE A 57 6.14 13.04 10.74
CA ILE A 57 6.13 11.88 11.63
C ILE A 57 4.68 11.60 12.02
N SER A 58 4.29 10.34 11.96
CA SER A 58 3.01 9.88 12.50
C SER A 58 3.22 8.57 13.24
N HIS A 59 2.48 8.39 14.32
CA HIS A 59 2.41 7.13 15.02
C HIS A 59 1.03 6.96 15.64
N GLY A 60 0.75 5.73 16.09
CA GLY A 60 -0.46 5.42 16.81
C GLY A 60 -0.74 3.94 16.85
N VAL A 61 -1.92 3.63 17.41
CA VAL A 61 -2.43 2.28 17.59
C VAL A 61 -3.89 2.19 17.19
N GLY A 62 -4.23 1.16 16.43
CA GLY A 62 -5.61 0.76 16.15
C GLY A 62 -5.97 -0.49 16.94
N ALA A 63 -7.12 -0.48 17.61
CA ALA A 63 -7.69 -1.63 18.31
C ALA A 63 -8.96 -2.10 17.59
N ARG A 64 -9.02 -3.38 17.25
CA ARG A 64 -10.15 -3.97 16.53
C ARG A 64 -10.67 -5.22 17.22
N ALA A 65 -11.97 -5.33 17.39
CA ALA A 65 -12.66 -6.54 17.80
C ALA A 65 -13.73 -6.90 16.76
N VAL A 66 -13.74 -8.16 16.34
CA VAL A 66 -14.63 -8.69 15.29
C VAL A 66 -15.58 -9.71 15.89
N LYS A 67 -16.86 -9.64 15.52
CA LYS A 67 -17.90 -10.60 15.89
C LYS A 67 -18.81 -10.85 14.70
N GLY A 68 -18.67 -12.00 14.05
CA GLY A 68 -19.32 -12.30 12.79
C GLY A 68 -19.02 -11.21 11.77
N GLU A 69 -20.06 -10.55 11.28
CA GLU A 69 -19.95 -9.45 10.31
C GLU A 69 -19.64 -8.08 10.93
N GLN A 70 -19.66 -7.98 12.26
CA GLN A 70 -19.54 -6.73 12.98
C GLN A 70 -18.08 -6.45 13.34
N THR A 71 -17.67 -5.19 13.21
CA THR A 71 -16.33 -4.72 13.62
C THR A 71 -16.47 -3.53 14.56
N GLY A 72 -15.96 -3.69 15.79
CA GLY A 72 -15.72 -2.61 16.73
C GLY A 72 -14.29 -2.12 16.53
N PHE A 73 -14.12 -0.82 16.30
CA PHE A 73 -12.83 -0.23 16.01
C PHE A 73 -12.69 1.14 16.67
N ALA A 74 -11.54 1.36 17.27
CA ALA A 74 -11.09 2.67 17.70
C ALA A 74 -9.57 2.75 17.55
N TYR A 75 -9.05 3.96 17.49
CA TYR A 75 -7.63 4.21 17.36
C TYR A 75 -7.21 5.38 18.25
N SER A 76 -5.90 5.52 18.45
CA SER A 76 -5.30 6.70 19.05
C SER A 76 -3.96 7.00 18.40
N ASP A 77 -3.68 8.28 18.19
CA ASP A 77 -2.38 8.83 17.84
C ASP A 77 -1.48 9.05 19.08
N ASP A 78 -2.03 8.90 20.28
CA ASP A 78 -1.31 8.99 21.55
C ASP A 78 -1.15 7.59 22.17
N LEU A 79 0.10 7.18 22.38
CA LEU A 79 0.46 5.88 22.92
C LEU A 79 0.46 5.83 24.46
N ASN A 80 -0.09 6.83 25.14
CA ASN A 80 -0.27 6.77 26.58
C ASN A 80 -1.31 5.69 26.98
N ALA A 81 -1.13 5.10 28.16
CA ALA A 81 -1.97 4.01 28.64
C ALA A 81 -3.47 4.35 28.70
N LYS A 82 -3.84 5.59 29.03
CA LYS A 82 -5.26 5.99 29.12
C LYS A 82 -5.91 5.96 27.73
N ALA A 83 -5.27 6.54 26.72
CA ALA A 83 -5.80 6.61 25.37
C ALA A 83 -5.94 5.20 24.75
N ILE A 84 -4.93 4.33 24.95
CA ILE A 84 -4.98 2.95 24.47
C ILE A 84 -6.10 2.17 25.14
N ASN A 85 -6.25 2.28 26.46
CA ASN A 85 -7.34 1.62 27.18
C ASN A 85 -8.71 2.12 26.70
N GLN A 86 -8.87 3.40 26.41
CA GLN A 86 -10.10 3.94 25.83
C GLN A 86 -10.41 3.35 24.45
N ALA A 87 -9.40 3.22 23.58
CA ALA A 87 -9.58 2.58 22.28
C ALA A 87 -9.96 1.10 22.41
N VAL A 88 -9.28 0.37 23.31
CA VAL A 88 -9.59 -1.04 23.61
C VAL A 88 -11.00 -1.20 24.17
N ASP A 89 -11.38 -0.35 25.12
CA ASP A 89 -12.70 -0.38 25.75
C ASP A 89 -13.83 -0.06 24.78
N PHE A 90 -13.61 0.89 23.85
CA PHE A 90 -14.56 1.18 22.79
C PHE A 90 -14.70 0.01 21.82
N ALA A 91 -13.58 -0.51 21.30
CA ALA A 91 -13.58 -1.59 20.31
C ALA A 91 -14.24 -2.87 20.85
N LYS A 92 -13.96 -3.28 22.09
CA LYS A 92 -14.59 -4.47 22.70
C LYS A 92 -16.08 -4.29 23.01
N GLY A 93 -16.61 -3.07 22.98
CA GLY A 93 -18.03 -2.76 23.20
C GLY A 93 -19.00 -3.43 22.22
N ILE A 94 -18.49 -4.00 21.13
CA ILE A 94 -19.23 -4.86 20.21
C ILE A 94 -19.78 -6.14 20.87
N SER A 95 -19.15 -6.60 21.96
CA SER A 95 -19.65 -7.72 22.76
C SER A 95 -20.40 -7.23 24.00
N LYS A 96 -21.51 -7.92 24.32
CA LYS A 96 -22.24 -7.72 25.58
C LYS A 96 -21.55 -8.39 26.77
N HIS A 97 -20.58 -9.27 26.53
CA HIS A 97 -19.84 -9.93 27.59
C HIS A 97 -18.58 -9.13 27.92
N LYS A 98 -18.22 -9.11 29.21
CA LYS A 98 -16.97 -8.51 29.69
C LYS A 98 -15.93 -9.54 30.13
N THR A 99 -16.31 -10.81 30.15
CA THR A 99 -15.42 -11.90 30.56
C THR A 99 -14.35 -12.10 29.50
N PRO A 100 -13.06 -12.09 29.85
CA PRO A 100 -11.98 -12.42 28.92
C PRO A 100 -12.14 -13.83 28.34
N GLN A 101 -11.61 -14.04 27.14
CA GLN A 101 -11.45 -15.35 26.55
C GLN A 101 -9.97 -15.67 26.30
N LYS A 102 -9.67 -16.95 26.13
CA LYS A 102 -8.30 -17.41 25.91
C LYS A 102 -7.82 -16.95 24.53
N ILE A 103 -6.68 -16.27 24.49
CA ILE A 103 -5.95 -15.98 23.24
C ILE A 103 -5.01 -17.15 22.91
N GLN A 104 -4.72 -17.33 21.62
CA GLN A 104 -3.73 -18.32 21.19
C GLN A 104 -2.32 -17.88 21.62
N THR A 105 -1.44 -18.85 21.81
CA THR A 105 -0.02 -18.58 22.05
C THR A 105 0.59 -17.91 20.83
N PHE A 106 1.44 -16.90 21.02
CA PHE A 106 2.10 -16.27 19.89
C PHE A 106 3.02 -17.25 19.16
N HIS A 107 2.97 -17.22 17.84
CA HIS A 107 3.82 -18.02 16.98
C HIS A 107 4.76 -17.10 16.21
N SER A 108 6.07 -17.41 16.25
CA SER A 108 7.09 -16.68 15.50
C SER A 108 7.61 -17.57 14.38
N VAL A 109 7.04 -17.41 13.19
CA VAL A 109 7.66 -17.87 11.94
C VAL A 109 7.99 -16.61 11.17
N PRO A 110 9.27 -16.21 11.09
CA PRO A 110 9.64 -15.00 10.38
C PRO A 110 9.34 -15.19 8.88
N PRO A 111 8.48 -14.35 8.29
CA PRO A 111 8.19 -14.40 6.86
C PRO A 111 9.44 -14.06 6.05
N VAL A 112 9.51 -14.56 4.81
CA VAL A 112 10.61 -14.20 3.89
C VAL A 112 10.45 -12.74 3.48
N ALA A 113 11.38 -11.90 3.93
CA ALA A 113 11.39 -10.47 3.64
C ALA A 113 11.34 -10.17 2.13
N LYS A 114 10.53 -9.18 1.74
CA LYS A 114 10.38 -8.75 0.33
C LYS A 114 11.18 -7.48 0.01
N TYR A 115 11.85 -6.90 1.00
CA TYR A 115 12.66 -5.68 0.93
C TYR A 115 13.62 -5.62 2.13
N SER A 116 14.63 -4.74 2.09
CA SER A 116 15.78 -4.73 3.02
C SER A 116 15.47 -4.35 4.48
N GLY A 117 14.28 -3.83 4.77
CA GLY A 117 13.92 -3.34 6.10
C GLY A 117 14.69 -2.10 6.58
N LEU A 118 15.63 -1.58 5.78
CA LEU A 118 16.41 -0.39 6.11
C LEU A 118 15.63 0.89 5.76
N SER A 119 15.80 1.94 6.56
CA SER A 119 15.22 3.24 6.26
C SER A 119 15.86 3.86 5.01
N PRO A 120 15.08 4.30 4.01
CA PRO A 120 15.62 4.93 2.82
C PRO A 120 15.97 6.40 3.06
N LEU A 121 15.46 7.03 4.13
CA LEU A 121 15.52 8.49 4.32
C LEU A 121 16.94 9.01 4.50
N GLY A 122 17.82 8.22 5.11
CA GLY A 122 19.24 8.53 5.29
C GLY A 122 20.16 7.99 4.18
N SER A 123 19.60 7.38 3.13
CA SER A 123 20.42 6.81 2.04
C SER A 123 21.09 7.86 1.14
N LEU A 124 20.50 9.06 1.07
CA LEU A 124 21.07 10.25 0.45
C LEU A 124 21.06 11.40 1.44
N THR A 125 22.09 12.24 1.39
CA THR A 125 22.13 13.53 2.04
C THR A 125 21.12 14.49 1.43
N SER A 126 20.75 15.56 2.15
CA SER A 126 19.86 16.59 1.61
C SER A 126 20.43 17.24 0.34
N GLU A 127 21.75 17.42 0.27
CA GLU A 127 22.44 17.97 -0.91
C GLU A 127 22.29 17.03 -2.12
N GLU A 128 22.55 15.73 -1.95
CA GLU A 128 22.37 14.74 -3.03
C GLU A 128 20.91 14.66 -3.51
N LYS A 129 19.92 14.80 -2.60
CA LYS A 129 18.50 14.85 -2.99
C LYS A 129 18.18 16.10 -3.81
N VAL A 130 18.71 17.25 -3.41
CA VAL A 130 18.58 18.52 -4.14
C VAL A 130 19.26 18.43 -5.51
N ASP A 131 20.45 17.85 -5.58
CA ASP A 131 21.20 17.67 -6.82
C ASP A 131 20.50 16.74 -7.79
N LEU A 132 19.87 15.66 -7.30
CA LEU A 132 19.05 14.78 -8.13
C LEU A 132 17.85 15.54 -8.75
N LEU A 133 17.19 16.41 -7.98
CA LEU A 133 16.10 17.25 -8.49
C LEU A 133 16.62 18.27 -9.52
N LYS A 134 17.76 18.93 -9.25
CA LYS A 134 18.39 19.86 -10.20
C LYS A 134 18.85 19.18 -11.48
N LEU A 135 19.31 17.93 -11.39
CA LEU A 135 19.66 17.12 -12.56
C LEU A 135 18.43 16.91 -13.46
N ILE A 136 17.28 16.57 -12.87
CA ILE A 136 16.00 16.43 -13.60
C ILE A 136 15.65 17.75 -14.32
N ASP A 137 15.69 18.89 -13.62
CA ASP A 137 15.41 20.20 -14.23
C ASP A 137 16.38 20.52 -15.38
N SER A 138 17.68 20.29 -15.16
CA SER A 138 18.72 20.52 -16.16
C SER A 138 18.54 19.68 -17.41
N ILE A 139 18.22 18.38 -17.26
CA ILE A 139 17.96 17.48 -18.39
C ILE A 139 16.71 17.93 -19.16
N ALA A 140 15.62 18.23 -18.45
CA ALA A 140 14.36 18.63 -19.07
C ALA A 140 14.50 19.91 -19.89
N ARG A 141 15.21 20.92 -19.38
CA ARG A 141 15.40 22.21 -20.04
C ARG A 141 16.30 22.19 -21.28
N LYS A 142 16.96 21.06 -21.57
CA LYS A 142 17.67 20.88 -22.86
C LYS A 142 16.71 20.78 -24.04
N GLU A 143 15.44 20.41 -23.81
CA GLU A 143 14.38 20.46 -24.84
C GLU A 143 13.82 21.90 -24.93
N PRO A 144 14.01 22.63 -26.06
CA PRO A 144 13.64 24.03 -26.18
C PRO A 144 12.14 24.33 -25.99
N LYS A 145 11.28 23.32 -26.19
CA LYS A 145 9.83 23.46 -26.00
C LYS A 145 9.41 23.40 -24.54
N VAL A 146 10.25 22.91 -23.63
CA VAL A 146 9.95 22.85 -22.19
C VAL A 146 9.93 24.26 -21.60
N LYS A 147 8.80 24.64 -21.01
CA LYS A 147 8.60 25.93 -20.33
C LYS A 147 8.68 25.81 -18.82
N GLN A 148 8.11 24.74 -18.27
CA GLN A 148 8.09 24.48 -16.84
C GLN A 148 8.49 23.04 -16.55
N VAL A 149 9.17 22.86 -15.43
CA VAL A 149 9.55 21.56 -14.88
C VAL A 149 9.15 21.57 -13.41
N SER A 150 8.45 20.54 -12.99
CA SER A 150 8.16 20.24 -11.60
C SER A 150 8.66 18.82 -11.31
N ALA A 151 9.45 18.65 -10.26
CA ALA A 151 9.98 17.36 -9.87
C ALA A 151 9.82 17.14 -8.36
N SER A 152 9.53 15.92 -7.96
CA SER A 152 9.41 15.57 -6.55
C SER A 152 10.17 14.31 -6.22
N LEU A 153 10.86 14.31 -5.09
CA LEU A 153 11.41 13.13 -4.44
C LEU A 153 10.64 12.89 -3.15
N SER A 154 10.00 11.74 -3.00
CA SER A 154 9.27 11.36 -1.78
C SER A 154 9.76 10.05 -1.23
N GLY A 155 9.87 9.95 0.09
CA GLY A 155 10.27 8.73 0.78
C GLY A 155 9.50 8.55 2.08
N ALA A 156 9.28 7.29 2.44
CA ALA A 156 8.68 6.91 3.70
C ALA A 156 9.38 5.68 4.27
N TYR A 157 9.46 5.64 5.60
CA TYR A 157 9.84 4.49 6.37
C TYR A 157 8.75 4.23 7.40
N THR A 158 8.02 3.13 7.21
CA THR A 158 6.92 2.74 8.10
C THR A 158 7.28 1.45 8.80
N GLU A 159 7.28 1.48 10.12
CA GLU A 159 7.42 0.31 10.98
C GLU A 159 6.05 -0.04 11.57
N VAL A 160 5.71 -1.32 11.59
CA VAL A 160 4.44 -1.79 12.15
C VAL A 160 4.67 -2.96 13.11
N LEU A 161 3.82 -3.06 14.13
CA LEU A 161 3.70 -4.23 14.99
C LEU A 161 2.23 -4.66 15.02
N ILE A 162 1.99 -5.92 14.68
CA ILE A 162 0.65 -6.52 14.59
C ILE A 162 0.57 -7.62 15.65
N VAL A 163 -0.43 -7.52 16.53
CA VAL A 163 -0.64 -8.47 17.61
C VAL A 163 -2.10 -8.88 17.66
N SER A 164 -2.41 -10.17 17.55
CA SER A 164 -3.79 -10.65 17.44
C SER A 164 -4.09 -11.94 18.19
N THR A 165 -5.38 -12.18 18.43
CA THR A 165 -5.88 -13.30 19.24
C THR A 165 -5.62 -14.69 18.66
N ASP A 166 -5.36 -14.78 17.36
CA ASP A 166 -4.98 -16.00 16.65
C ASP A 166 -3.47 -16.28 16.66
N GLY A 167 -2.71 -15.56 17.50
CA GLY A 167 -1.31 -15.87 17.77
C GLY A 167 -0.30 -15.10 16.90
N VAL A 168 -0.72 -14.06 16.16
CA VAL A 168 0.23 -13.17 15.48
C VAL A 168 0.90 -12.27 16.51
N TYR A 169 2.23 -12.19 16.42
CA TYR A 169 3.05 -11.13 17.01
C TYR A 169 4.18 -10.83 16.01
N GLN A 170 3.94 -9.94 15.06
CA GLN A 170 4.84 -9.75 13.92
C GLN A 170 5.11 -8.28 13.62
N LYS A 171 6.31 -8.02 13.11
CA LYS A 171 6.78 -6.70 12.70
C LYS A 171 7.08 -6.68 11.21
N ASP A 172 6.94 -5.52 10.61
CA ASP A 172 7.35 -5.26 9.24
C ASP A 172 7.96 -3.86 9.13
N TYR A 173 9.00 -3.74 8.30
CA TYR A 173 9.84 -2.55 8.17
C TYR A 173 9.82 -2.11 6.72
N ARG A 174 9.01 -1.10 6.41
CA ARG A 174 8.48 -0.84 5.08
C ARG A 174 9.12 0.42 4.48
N PRO A 175 10.23 0.31 3.73
CA PRO A 175 10.73 1.42 2.92
C PRO A 175 9.78 1.67 1.74
N MET A 176 9.70 2.93 1.31
CA MET A 176 9.03 3.34 0.09
C MET A 176 9.70 4.60 -0.43
N VAL A 177 10.10 4.62 -1.70
CA VAL A 177 10.60 5.84 -2.36
C VAL A 177 9.94 6.02 -3.72
N ARG A 178 9.83 7.27 -4.16
CA ARG A 178 9.29 7.64 -5.48
C ARG A 178 9.92 8.92 -6.00
N VAL A 179 10.22 8.93 -7.30
CA VAL A 179 10.49 10.13 -8.10
C VAL A 179 9.28 10.39 -8.98
N SER A 180 8.88 11.65 -9.09
CA SER A 180 7.90 12.12 -10.08
C SER A 180 8.48 13.31 -10.84
N VAL A 181 8.29 13.33 -12.16
CA VAL A 181 8.69 14.40 -13.05
C VAL A 181 7.46 14.84 -13.85
N SER A 182 7.21 16.13 -13.90
CA SER A 182 6.18 16.77 -14.72
C SER A 182 6.82 17.86 -15.54
N VAL A 183 6.46 17.94 -16.82
CA VAL A 183 6.93 18.99 -17.73
C VAL A 183 5.73 19.63 -18.42
N ILE A 184 5.83 20.95 -18.64
CA ILE A 184 4.94 21.70 -19.51
C ILE A 184 5.74 22.14 -20.72
N VAL A 185 5.21 21.84 -21.90
CA VAL A 185 5.80 22.21 -23.19
C VAL A 185 4.89 23.16 -23.94
N GLU A 186 5.49 24.04 -24.74
CA GLU A 186 4.77 24.98 -25.59
C GLU A 186 5.39 25.03 -26.99
N HIS A 187 4.54 25.03 -28.01
CA HIS A 187 4.93 25.27 -29.40
C HIS A 187 3.79 25.92 -30.18
N ASP A 188 4.07 27.04 -30.86
CA ASP A 188 3.12 27.79 -31.69
C ASP A 188 1.80 28.11 -30.96
N GLY A 189 1.90 28.52 -29.69
CA GLY A 189 0.75 28.86 -28.84
C GLY A 189 -0.02 27.66 -28.28
N ARG A 190 0.34 26.43 -28.64
CA ARG A 190 -0.22 25.21 -28.02
C ARG A 190 0.61 24.82 -26.81
N ILE A 191 -0.06 24.62 -25.68
CA ILE A 191 0.52 24.18 -24.41
C ILE A 191 0.02 22.77 -24.10
N GLU A 192 0.94 21.88 -23.73
CA GLU A 192 0.62 20.53 -23.28
C GLU A 192 1.51 20.16 -22.09
N SER A 193 1.11 19.14 -21.33
CA SER A 193 1.90 18.61 -20.22
C SER A 193 1.92 17.09 -20.23
N ALA A 194 2.95 16.54 -19.60
CA ALA A 194 2.97 15.12 -19.29
C ALA A 194 3.83 14.87 -18.05
N SER A 195 3.63 13.69 -17.48
CA SER A 195 4.41 13.23 -16.33
C SER A 195 4.96 11.84 -16.55
N SER A 196 6.03 11.55 -15.83
CA SER A 196 6.62 10.23 -15.69
C SER A 196 7.19 10.10 -14.29
N GLY A 197 7.48 8.89 -13.88
CA GLY A 197 7.99 8.62 -12.55
C GLY A 197 7.73 7.20 -12.11
N GLY A 198 8.28 6.87 -10.96
CA GLY A 198 8.20 5.53 -10.43
C GLY A 198 8.98 5.40 -9.14
N GLY A 199 8.97 4.19 -8.60
CA GLY A 199 9.50 3.93 -7.28
C GLY A 199 9.13 2.54 -6.81
N GLY A 200 9.53 2.24 -5.58
CA GLY A 200 9.32 0.94 -4.97
C GLY A 200 9.82 0.92 -3.55
N ARG A 201 10.06 -0.30 -3.05
CA ARG A 201 10.44 -0.56 -1.66
C ARG A 201 11.94 -0.81 -1.55
N TYR A 202 12.69 0.27 -1.73
CA TYR A 202 14.15 0.31 -1.73
C TYR A 202 14.61 1.73 -1.35
N ASP A 203 15.91 1.99 -1.36
CA ASP A 203 16.48 3.29 -1.01
C ASP A 203 16.64 4.24 -2.21
N TYR A 204 16.93 5.52 -1.96
CA TYR A 204 16.99 6.52 -3.03
C TYR A 204 18.14 6.34 -4.01
N ARG A 205 19.25 5.68 -3.61
CA ARG A 205 20.40 5.45 -4.50
C ARG A 205 20.00 4.62 -5.71
N TYR A 206 18.95 3.81 -5.59
CA TYR A 206 18.37 3.08 -6.72
C TYR A 206 18.05 3.98 -7.92
N PHE A 207 17.64 5.24 -7.71
CA PHE A 207 17.37 6.18 -8.79
C PHE A 207 18.63 6.67 -9.51
N ILE A 208 19.76 6.71 -8.80
CA ILE A 208 21.07 7.13 -9.31
C ILE A 208 21.73 5.93 -10.00
N ASP A 209 21.85 4.81 -9.31
CA ASP A 209 22.57 3.61 -9.78
C ASP A 209 21.99 3.02 -11.07
N HIS A 210 20.70 3.25 -11.32
CA HIS A 210 19.98 2.76 -12.50
C HIS A 210 19.54 3.89 -13.46
N ASN A 211 20.03 5.13 -13.26
CA ASN A 211 19.71 6.31 -14.08
C ASN A 211 18.19 6.56 -14.26
N LEU A 212 17.37 6.16 -13.28
CA LEU A 212 15.91 6.24 -13.41
C LEU A 212 15.39 7.67 -13.47
N ALA A 213 16.03 8.60 -12.75
CA ALA A 213 15.65 10.01 -12.82
C ALA A 213 15.79 10.58 -14.24
N GLU A 214 16.86 10.23 -14.95
CA GLU A 214 17.08 10.61 -16.34
C GLU A 214 16.06 9.93 -17.27
N ILE A 215 15.85 8.61 -17.11
CA ILE A 215 14.86 7.86 -17.90
C ILE A 215 13.46 8.46 -17.76
N TYR A 216 13.01 8.74 -16.53
CA TYR A 216 11.71 9.35 -16.29
C TYR A 216 11.63 10.76 -16.85
N THR A 217 12.71 11.55 -16.77
CA THR A 217 12.74 12.89 -17.34
C THR A 217 12.55 12.86 -18.85
N HIS A 218 13.29 12.01 -19.56
CA HIS A 218 13.14 11.84 -21.00
C HIS A 218 11.75 11.31 -21.40
N GLU A 219 11.18 10.38 -20.62
CA GLU A 219 9.83 9.88 -20.88
C GLU A 219 8.75 10.96 -20.69
N ALA A 220 8.87 11.80 -19.66
CA ALA A 220 7.95 12.92 -19.47
C ALA A 220 8.01 13.91 -20.65
N ILE A 221 9.21 14.26 -21.12
CA ILE A 221 9.40 15.10 -22.32
C ILE A 221 8.78 14.42 -23.54
N ARG A 222 9.08 13.14 -23.77
CA ARG A 222 8.58 12.40 -24.94
C ARG A 222 7.05 12.39 -24.97
N GLN A 223 6.41 12.10 -23.84
CA GLN A 223 4.94 12.08 -23.70
C GLN A 223 4.34 13.47 -23.99
N ALA A 224 4.94 14.54 -23.44
CA ALA A 224 4.47 15.90 -23.65
C ALA A 224 4.60 16.33 -25.13
N LEU A 225 5.69 15.95 -25.80
CA LEU A 225 5.88 16.21 -27.23
C LEU A 225 4.93 15.39 -28.12
N VAL A 226 4.52 14.20 -27.69
CA VAL A 226 3.45 13.43 -28.36
C VAL A 226 2.12 14.16 -28.22
N ALA A 227 1.78 14.64 -27.02
CA ALA A 227 0.57 15.41 -26.77
C ALA A 227 0.48 16.67 -27.66
N LEU A 228 1.59 17.40 -27.83
CA LEU A 228 1.63 18.57 -28.74
C LEU A 228 1.23 18.25 -30.19
N LYS A 229 1.49 17.02 -30.64
CA LYS A 229 1.19 16.56 -32.00
C LYS A 229 -0.15 15.84 -32.08
N ALA A 230 -0.81 15.59 -30.96
CA ALA A 230 -2.04 14.83 -30.90
C ALA A 230 -3.19 15.57 -31.62
N LYS A 231 -4.01 14.78 -32.32
CA LYS A 231 -5.25 15.22 -32.99
C LYS A 231 -6.44 14.65 -32.22
N GLY A 232 -7.65 15.08 -32.59
CA GLY A 232 -8.88 14.51 -32.02
C GLY A 232 -8.93 12.98 -32.17
N THR A 233 -9.30 12.31 -31.09
CA THR A 233 -9.44 10.84 -31.04
C THR A 233 -10.80 10.43 -31.64
N PRO A 234 -10.87 9.36 -32.46
CA PRO A 234 -12.15 8.86 -32.96
C PRO A 234 -13.07 8.39 -31.81
N ALA A 235 -14.38 8.53 -32.01
CA ALA A 235 -15.40 8.11 -31.04
C ALA A 235 -16.09 6.81 -31.47
N GLY A 236 -16.51 6.01 -30.48
CA GLY A 236 -17.29 4.79 -30.68
C GLY A 236 -16.54 3.51 -30.35
N ASN A 237 -17.22 2.37 -30.51
CA ASN A 237 -16.64 1.05 -30.23
C ASN A 237 -15.61 0.71 -31.31
N MET A 238 -14.39 0.41 -30.89
CA MET A 238 -13.30 -0.01 -31.78
C MET A 238 -12.36 -0.97 -31.06
N PRO A 239 -11.61 -1.81 -31.81
CA PRO A 239 -10.51 -2.57 -31.23
C PRO A 239 -9.45 -1.65 -30.62
N VAL A 240 -8.97 -1.98 -29.43
CA VAL A 240 -7.91 -1.24 -28.73
C VAL A 240 -6.76 -2.18 -28.40
N ILE A 241 -5.54 -1.80 -28.74
CA ILE A 241 -4.32 -2.49 -28.33
C ILE A 241 -3.73 -1.73 -27.15
N LEU A 242 -3.66 -2.37 -26.00
CA LEU A 242 -3.05 -1.82 -24.80
C LEU A 242 -1.58 -2.23 -24.73
N GLY A 243 -0.71 -1.26 -24.44
CA GLY A 243 0.70 -1.53 -24.17
C GLY A 243 0.89 -2.27 -22.83
N PRO A 244 2.08 -2.85 -22.59
CA PRO A 244 2.38 -3.51 -21.33
C PRO A 244 2.56 -2.51 -20.19
N GLY A 245 2.53 -3.00 -18.94
CA GLY A 245 2.82 -2.19 -17.74
C GLY A 245 1.58 -1.48 -17.20
N TRP A 246 1.65 -0.15 -17.06
CA TRP A 246 0.58 0.66 -16.43
C TRP A 246 -0.81 0.56 -17.08
N PRO A 247 -0.96 0.35 -18.40
CA PRO A 247 -2.27 0.04 -18.99
C PRO A 247 -2.97 -1.20 -18.40
N GLY A 248 -2.25 -2.02 -17.61
CA GLY A 248 -2.81 -3.01 -16.71
C GLY A 248 -3.81 -2.46 -15.68
N VAL A 249 -3.99 -1.14 -15.58
CA VAL A 249 -5.16 -0.51 -14.92
C VAL A 249 -6.48 -1.13 -15.40
N LEU A 250 -6.56 -1.59 -16.65
CA LEU A 250 -7.71 -2.36 -17.13
C LEU A 250 -8.03 -3.54 -16.20
N LEU A 251 -7.01 -4.30 -15.78
CA LEU A 251 -7.17 -5.46 -14.91
C LEU A 251 -7.59 -5.03 -13.51
N HIS A 252 -7.03 -3.93 -13.01
CA HIS A 252 -7.35 -3.36 -11.70
C HIS A 252 -8.84 -3.01 -11.58
N GLU A 253 -9.37 -2.30 -12.58
CA GLU A 253 -10.75 -1.81 -12.57
C GLU A 253 -11.75 -2.89 -13.00
N ALA A 254 -11.47 -3.61 -14.10
CA ALA A 254 -12.44 -4.54 -14.69
C ALA A 254 -12.61 -5.82 -13.88
N ILE A 255 -11.55 -6.27 -13.20
CA ILE A 255 -11.51 -7.53 -12.48
C ILE A 255 -11.12 -7.31 -11.01
N GLY A 256 -10.01 -6.60 -10.76
CA GLY A 256 -9.33 -6.53 -9.47
C GLY A 256 -10.26 -6.22 -8.30
N HIS A 257 -10.88 -5.04 -8.30
CA HIS A 257 -11.84 -4.66 -7.25
C HIS A 257 -13.05 -5.60 -7.18
N GLY A 258 -13.53 -6.08 -8.33
CA GLY A 258 -14.62 -7.05 -8.37
C GLY A 258 -14.31 -8.39 -7.69
N LEU A 259 -13.03 -8.73 -7.50
CA LEU A 259 -12.57 -9.95 -6.83
C LEU A 259 -12.06 -9.71 -5.41
N GLU A 260 -12.25 -8.51 -4.83
CA GLU A 260 -12.07 -8.29 -3.39
C GLU A 260 -13.21 -9.00 -2.62
N GLY A 261 -12.84 -9.81 -1.63
CA GLY A 261 -13.71 -10.79 -1.00
C GLY A 261 -14.87 -10.20 -0.19
N ASP A 262 -14.79 -8.94 0.21
CA ASP A 262 -15.86 -8.26 0.94
C ASP A 262 -17.06 -7.94 0.06
N PHE A 263 -16.86 -7.52 -1.20
CA PHE A 263 -17.94 -7.36 -2.16
C PHE A 263 -18.57 -8.70 -2.54
N ASN A 264 -17.74 -9.74 -2.69
CA ASN A 264 -18.22 -11.07 -3.05
C ASN A 264 -19.02 -11.73 -1.93
N ARG A 265 -18.56 -11.59 -0.68
CA ARG A 265 -19.28 -12.03 0.53
C ARG A 265 -20.62 -11.33 0.67
N LYS A 266 -20.69 -10.02 0.41
CA LYS A 266 -21.93 -9.21 0.49
C LYS A 266 -22.87 -9.42 -0.71
N GLY A 267 -22.44 -10.13 -1.75
CA GLY A 267 -23.23 -10.34 -2.96
C GLY A 267 -23.38 -9.11 -3.85
N THR A 268 -22.52 -8.09 -3.66
CA THR A 268 -22.59 -6.83 -4.43
C THR A 268 -21.67 -6.83 -5.65
N SER A 269 -20.76 -7.81 -5.75
CA SER A 269 -19.90 -7.97 -6.93
C SER A 269 -20.62 -8.71 -8.05
N VAL A 270 -20.33 -8.34 -9.29
CA VAL A 270 -20.75 -9.10 -10.49
C VAL A 270 -20.13 -10.51 -10.56
N PHE A 271 -19.07 -10.76 -9.77
CA PHE A 271 -18.37 -12.04 -9.70
C PHE A 271 -18.89 -12.96 -8.59
N THR A 272 -19.83 -12.51 -7.75
CA THR A 272 -20.38 -13.34 -6.67
C THR A 272 -20.94 -14.65 -7.23
N GLY A 273 -20.47 -15.76 -6.66
CA GLY A 273 -20.93 -17.11 -7.01
C GLY A 273 -20.39 -17.64 -8.34
N LYS A 274 -19.46 -16.95 -9.00
CA LYS A 274 -18.94 -17.35 -10.32
C LYS A 274 -17.65 -18.15 -10.30
N ILE A 275 -17.20 -18.63 -9.13
CA ILE A 275 -15.99 -19.46 -9.06
C ILE A 275 -16.23 -20.73 -9.90
N GLY A 276 -15.28 -21.03 -10.80
CA GLY A 276 -15.38 -22.11 -11.77
C GLY A 276 -16.04 -21.72 -13.11
N GLU A 277 -16.61 -20.52 -13.22
CA GLU A 277 -17.16 -20.01 -14.49
C GLU A 277 -16.11 -19.31 -15.35
N GLN A 278 -16.37 -19.26 -16.65
CA GLN A 278 -15.58 -18.51 -17.60
C GLN A 278 -15.97 -17.02 -17.55
N VAL A 279 -15.07 -16.20 -17.02
CA VAL A 279 -15.28 -14.76 -16.81
C VAL A 279 -14.39 -13.89 -17.69
N ALA A 280 -13.43 -14.50 -18.39
CA ALA A 280 -12.56 -13.85 -19.36
C ALA A 280 -12.23 -14.80 -20.52
N SER A 281 -11.56 -14.28 -21.54
CA SER A 281 -10.99 -15.08 -22.63
C SER A 281 -10.07 -16.18 -22.08
N GLU A 282 -10.03 -17.34 -22.73
CA GLU A 282 -9.14 -18.46 -22.36
C GLU A 282 -7.64 -18.09 -22.39
N LYS A 283 -7.30 -16.99 -23.07
CA LYS A 283 -5.94 -16.45 -23.13
C LYS A 283 -5.53 -15.69 -21.87
N CYS A 284 -6.44 -15.47 -20.93
CA CYS A 284 -6.23 -14.63 -19.76
C CYS A 284 -5.98 -15.47 -18.51
N THR A 285 -4.81 -15.32 -17.91
CA THR A 285 -4.53 -15.74 -16.54
C THR A 285 -4.15 -14.49 -15.76
N ILE A 286 -4.84 -14.20 -14.67
CA ILE A 286 -4.66 -12.99 -13.88
C ILE A 286 -4.32 -13.38 -12.45
N VAL A 287 -3.27 -12.77 -11.92
CA VAL A 287 -2.80 -13.00 -10.55
C VAL A 287 -2.70 -11.69 -9.78
N ASP A 288 -2.87 -11.77 -8.46
CA ASP A 288 -2.45 -10.74 -7.52
C ASP A 288 -1.28 -11.28 -6.71
N ASN A 289 -0.12 -10.63 -6.83
CA ASN A 289 1.13 -11.16 -6.29
C ASN A 289 1.82 -10.19 -5.35
N GLY A 290 1.66 -10.40 -4.04
CA GLY A 290 2.31 -9.58 -3.02
C GLY A 290 3.76 -10.00 -2.74
N THR A 291 4.25 -11.08 -3.37
CA THR A 291 5.56 -11.67 -3.07
C THR A 291 6.73 -11.13 -3.90
N LEU A 292 6.45 -10.23 -4.85
CA LEU A 292 7.48 -9.66 -5.72
C LEU A 292 8.45 -8.79 -4.93
N ALA A 293 9.75 -9.10 -4.97
CA ALA A 293 10.77 -8.34 -4.27
C ALA A 293 10.79 -6.87 -4.71
N ASN A 294 10.95 -5.96 -3.75
CA ASN A 294 11.19 -4.53 -3.94
C ASN A 294 10.08 -3.74 -4.69
N ARG A 295 8.94 -4.36 -5.02
CA ARG A 295 7.82 -3.68 -5.69
C ARG A 295 7.00 -2.83 -4.74
N ARG A 296 6.46 -1.72 -5.25
CA ARG A 296 5.57 -0.80 -4.52
C ARG A 296 4.35 -1.49 -3.90
N GLY A 297 3.71 -2.41 -4.65
CA GLY A 297 2.49 -3.09 -4.22
C GLY A 297 2.73 -4.26 -3.24
N SER A 298 3.97 -4.73 -3.11
CA SER A 298 4.31 -5.89 -2.27
C SER A 298 4.33 -5.57 -0.78
N LEU A 299 4.13 -6.58 0.05
CA LEU A 299 4.33 -6.52 1.49
C LEU A 299 5.00 -7.83 1.95
N THR A 300 5.80 -7.80 3.02
CA THR A 300 6.30 -9.04 3.61
C THR A 300 5.15 -9.77 4.31
N ILE A 301 4.36 -9.01 5.06
CA ILE A 301 3.09 -9.41 5.67
C ILE A 301 2.06 -8.32 5.45
N ASP A 302 0.81 -8.73 5.26
CA ASP A 302 -0.31 -7.80 5.22
C ASP A 302 -0.58 -7.16 6.60
N ASP A 303 -1.57 -6.28 6.69
CA ASP A 303 -1.89 -5.52 7.91
C ASP A 303 -2.71 -6.32 8.95
N GLU A 304 -2.76 -7.64 8.79
CA GLU A 304 -3.23 -8.63 9.76
C GLU A 304 -2.16 -9.69 10.10
N GLY A 305 -0.93 -9.51 9.59
CA GLY A 305 0.20 -10.40 9.84
C GLY A 305 0.19 -11.68 9.00
N THR A 306 -0.58 -11.71 7.91
CA THR A 306 -0.58 -12.84 6.97
C THR A 306 0.53 -12.62 5.95
N PRO A 307 1.47 -13.58 5.75
CA PRO A 307 2.43 -13.50 4.66
C PRO A 307 1.72 -13.32 3.32
N THR A 308 2.18 -12.38 2.51
CA THR A 308 1.60 -12.15 1.18
C THR A 308 1.82 -13.35 0.27
N GLN A 309 0.92 -13.52 -0.71
CA GLN A 309 0.89 -14.69 -1.59
C GLN A 309 0.92 -14.27 -3.07
N ASN A 310 1.08 -15.28 -3.93
CA ASN A 310 0.77 -15.17 -5.35
C ASN A 310 -0.58 -15.85 -5.59
N THR A 311 -1.64 -15.06 -5.54
CA THR A 311 -3.02 -15.54 -5.61
C THR A 311 -3.47 -15.56 -7.07
N THR A 312 -3.75 -16.76 -7.60
CA THR A 312 -4.33 -16.89 -8.93
C THR A 312 -5.82 -16.56 -8.86
N LEU A 313 -6.22 -15.48 -9.53
CA LEU A 313 -7.59 -14.99 -9.55
C LEU A 313 -8.35 -15.59 -10.73
N ILE A 314 -7.75 -15.55 -11.92
CA ILE A 314 -8.30 -16.15 -13.13
C ILE A 314 -7.21 -17.02 -13.75
N GLU A 315 -7.56 -18.22 -14.19
CA GLU A 315 -6.66 -19.13 -14.90
C GLU A 315 -7.32 -19.58 -16.20
N ASN A 316 -6.69 -19.28 -17.34
CA ASN A 316 -7.23 -19.57 -18.67
C ASN A 316 -8.71 -19.16 -18.82
N GLY A 317 -9.05 -17.95 -18.37
CA GLY A 317 -10.39 -17.37 -18.43
C GLY A 317 -11.35 -17.82 -17.31
N ILE A 318 -10.99 -18.82 -16.51
CA ILE A 318 -11.84 -19.37 -15.44
C ILE A 318 -11.56 -18.67 -14.12
N LEU A 319 -12.60 -18.21 -13.42
CA LEU A 319 -12.47 -17.61 -12.08
C LEU A 319 -12.09 -18.68 -11.04
N LYS A 320 -11.00 -18.45 -10.31
CA LYS A 320 -10.43 -19.42 -9.35
C LYS A 320 -10.66 -19.05 -7.88
N GLY A 321 -10.81 -17.77 -7.57
CA GLY A 321 -11.01 -17.32 -6.19
C GLY A 321 -11.06 -15.80 -6.05
N TYR A 322 -11.06 -15.36 -4.79
CA TYR A 322 -11.09 -13.95 -4.40
C TYR A 322 -9.86 -13.58 -3.56
N LEU A 323 -9.66 -12.29 -3.35
CA LEU A 323 -8.70 -11.75 -2.39
C LEU A 323 -9.38 -11.64 -1.02
N PHE A 324 -8.73 -12.11 0.04
CA PHE A 324 -9.31 -12.16 1.37
C PHE A 324 -8.43 -11.51 2.44
N ASP A 325 -9.12 -10.82 3.36
CA ASP A 325 -8.68 -10.57 4.73
C ASP A 325 -9.20 -11.69 5.66
N LYS A 326 -8.81 -11.68 6.94
CA LYS A 326 -9.26 -12.69 7.92
C LYS A 326 -10.77 -12.65 8.15
N LEU A 327 -11.38 -11.46 8.17
CA LEU A 327 -12.82 -11.32 8.42
C LEU A 327 -13.64 -11.99 7.31
N ASN A 328 -13.41 -11.61 6.05
CA ASN A 328 -14.21 -12.11 4.95
C ASN A 328 -13.83 -13.56 4.60
N ALA A 329 -12.56 -13.96 4.80
CA ALA A 329 -12.17 -15.37 4.75
C ALA A 329 -12.99 -16.20 5.74
N GLY A 330 -13.03 -15.81 7.02
CA GLY A 330 -13.75 -16.53 8.06
C GLY A 330 -15.25 -16.64 7.77
N LEU A 331 -15.88 -15.56 7.29
CA LEU A 331 -17.30 -15.56 6.92
C LEU A 331 -17.62 -16.42 5.70
N MET A 332 -16.67 -16.56 4.77
CA MET A 332 -16.84 -17.38 3.56
C MET A 332 -16.31 -18.81 3.71
N GLY A 333 -15.77 -19.19 4.88
CA GLY A 333 -15.18 -20.50 5.10
C GLY A 333 -13.84 -20.70 4.38
N GLU A 334 -13.18 -19.62 4.00
CA GLU A 334 -11.91 -19.57 3.28
C GLU A 334 -10.74 -19.19 4.20
N LYS A 335 -9.54 -19.05 3.64
CA LYS A 335 -8.35 -18.55 4.34
C LYS A 335 -7.94 -17.16 3.84
N SER A 336 -7.29 -16.37 4.69
CA SER A 336 -6.68 -15.11 4.26
C SER A 336 -5.64 -15.38 3.15
N THR A 337 -5.65 -14.53 2.13
CA THR A 337 -4.73 -14.62 0.98
C THR A 337 -3.54 -13.66 1.13
N GLY A 338 -3.40 -12.99 2.28
CA GLY A 338 -2.38 -11.96 2.48
C GLY A 338 -2.74 -10.63 1.80
N ASN A 339 -4.04 -10.32 1.76
CA ASN A 339 -4.59 -9.13 1.11
C ASN A 339 -5.30 -8.18 2.07
N ALA A 340 -5.19 -8.37 3.39
CA ALA A 340 -5.77 -7.44 4.35
C ALA A 340 -4.91 -6.17 4.44
N ARG A 341 -5.36 -5.05 3.86
CA ARG A 341 -4.60 -3.80 3.88
C ARG A 341 -5.40 -2.67 4.51
N ARG A 342 -4.71 -1.84 5.31
CA ARG A 342 -5.22 -0.57 5.85
C ARG A 342 -4.31 0.57 5.45
N GLU A 343 -4.84 1.78 5.39
CA GLU A 343 -4.04 2.97 5.09
C GLU A 343 -3.11 3.34 6.25
N SER A 344 -3.60 3.24 7.48
CA SER A 344 -2.85 3.51 8.70
C SER A 344 -3.49 2.83 9.91
N TYR A 345 -2.89 2.99 11.08
CA TYR A 345 -3.47 2.58 12.37
C TYR A 345 -4.88 3.16 12.63
N ALA A 346 -5.24 4.27 11.96
CA ALA A 346 -6.54 4.92 12.09
C ALA A 346 -7.64 4.33 11.18
N HIS A 347 -7.33 3.27 10.42
CA HIS A 347 -8.25 2.68 9.45
C HIS A 347 -8.39 1.16 9.65
N ILE A 348 -9.60 0.65 9.37
CA ILE A 348 -9.90 -0.78 9.38
C ILE A 348 -9.31 -1.42 8.12
N PRO A 349 -8.65 -2.59 8.21
CA PRO A 349 -8.17 -3.27 7.01
C PRO A 349 -9.35 -3.94 6.29
N MET A 350 -9.17 -4.14 4.99
CA MET A 350 -10.12 -4.84 4.14
C MET A 350 -9.34 -5.58 3.03
N PRO A 351 -9.97 -6.52 2.29
CA PRO A 351 -9.31 -7.16 1.16
C PRO A 351 -8.91 -6.12 0.12
N ARG A 352 -7.62 -6.09 -0.25
CA ARG A 352 -7.05 -5.16 -1.20
C ARG A 352 -5.98 -5.80 -2.06
N MET A 353 -5.90 -5.39 -3.31
CA MET A 353 -4.86 -5.79 -4.26
C MET A 353 -3.43 -5.45 -3.78
N THR A 354 -2.45 -6.17 -4.34
CA THR A 354 -1.01 -5.94 -4.17
C THR A 354 -0.36 -5.54 -5.50
N ASN A 355 0.11 -6.50 -6.30
CA ASN A 355 0.56 -6.31 -7.68
C ASN A 355 -0.28 -7.21 -8.59
N THR A 356 -1.29 -6.63 -9.23
CA THR A 356 -2.22 -7.35 -10.10
C THR A 356 -1.77 -7.27 -11.55
N TYR A 357 -1.60 -8.42 -12.21
CA TYR A 357 -1.16 -8.48 -13.61
C TYR A 357 -1.66 -9.74 -14.32
N MET A 358 -1.53 -9.74 -15.64
CA MET A 358 -1.81 -10.87 -16.54
C MET A 358 -0.51 -11.51 -17.00
#